data_AF-A0AAW2E8Q3-F1
#
_entry.id   AF-A0AAW2E8Q3-F1
#
_cell.length_a   1.000
_cell.length_b   1.000
_cell.length_c   1.000
_cell.angle_alpha   90.00
_cell.angle_beta   90.00
_cell.angle_gamma   90.00
#
_symmetry.space_group_name_H-M   'P 1'
#
loop_
_entity.id
_entity.type
_entity.pdbx_description
1 polymer ?
#
loop_
_entity_poly.entity_id
_entity_poly.type
_entity_poly.pdbx_seq_one_letter_code
_entity_poly.pdbx_strand_id
1 'polypeptide(L)'
;MLLVGNTPVQTSPYIKYLGLTLDENWTFGTHFQSVVPKAVKAAISLGHLMPNIGGPVWKARKLYATAVRSIILYGAPVWADELQHNRLALAEIRRFERRLAVRVARLYRTTATDAACILAGLPPLHLEAVSLARRYNFKKRIENQHRVLTNEISVQLRKEENQRILADWKKELYKLTNISSGHRVIMALRDLLPEWQAELEEHGALDYRTAQIITGHGVFGDFLHRIGKEGSAKCWECGASKDGADHTLYECSAFTTQRDLLIQLIGPHVNLHSIMSAILTDPSVKSTFCTFCQEVISIKEKNETERRREILTRRTRRRRRPPAHLRRD
;
A
#
# COMPACT_ATOMS: atom_id res chain seq x y z
N MET A 1 24.12 -10.76 42.52
CA MET A 1 24.01 -12.11 41.91
C MET A 1 22.78 -12.76 42.51
N LEU A 2 21.75 -13.01 41.71
CA LEU A 2 20.50 -13.60 42.19
C LEU A 2 20.63 -15.12 42.10
N LEU A 3 20.55 -15.81 43.24
CA LEU A 3 20.66 -17.26 43.33
C LEU A 3 19.27 -17.85 43.58
N VAL A 4 18.86 -18.82 42.77
CA VAL A 4 17.65 -19.63 43.01
C VAL A 4 18.11 -21.07 43.20
N GLY A 5 18.00 -21.60 44.43
CA GLY A 5 18.48 -22.95 44.75
C GLY A 5 19.95 -23.18 44.37
N ASN A 6 20.85 -22.26 44.75
CA ASN A 6 22.28 -22.24 44.40
C ASN A 6 22.62 -22.12 42.90
N THR A 7 21.63 -21.90 42.03
CA THR A 7 21.87 -21.62 40.62
C THR A 7 21.96 -20.10 40.39
N PRO A 8 23.08 -19.58 39.85
CA PRO A 8 23.17 -18.17 39.46
C PRO A 8 22.25 -17.88 38.28
N VAL A 9 21.28 -17.00 38.52
CA VAL A 9 20.34 -16.52 37.51
C VAL A 9 20.86 -15.21 36.94
N GLN A 10 21.07 -15.19 35.63
CA GLN A 10 21.43 -13.98 34.90
C GLN A 10 20.20 -13.06 34.82
N THR A 11 20.32 -11.86 35.37
CA THR A 11 19.30 -10.82 35.24
C THR A 11 19.35 -10.22 33.84
N SER A 12 18.19 -9.97 33.26
CA SER A 12 18.01 -9.35 31.95
C SER A 12 16.96 -8.25 32.07
N PRO A 13 17.10 -7.09 31.40
CA PRO A 13 16.11 -6.01 31.41
C PRO A 13 14.83 -6.34 30.62
N TYR A 14 14.73 -7.58 30.13
CA TYR A 14 13.55 -8.09 29.47
C TYR A 14 13.32 -9.56 29.81
N ILE A 15 12.05 -9.97 29.82
CA ILE A 15 11.60 -11.34 30.00
C ILE A 15 10.80 -11.80 28.77
N LYS A 16 10.99 -13.06 28.35
CA LYS A 16 10.14 -13.69 27.34
C LYS A 16 9.02 -14.45 28.01
N TYR A 17 7.78 -14.13 27.63
CA TYR A 17 6.59 -14.80 28.16
C TYR A 17 5.58 -15.02 27.05
N LEU A 18 5.19 -16.28 26.82
CA LEU A 18 4.25 -16.68 25.77
C LEU A 18 4.51 -16.02 24.42
N GLY A 19 5.78 -15.96 23.98
CA GLY A 19 6.18 -15.35 22.71
C GLY A 19 6.27 -13.83 22.69
N LEU A 20 5.85 -13.14 23.75
CA LEU A 20 6.08 -11.70 23.95
C LEU A 20 7.43 -11.45 24.62
N THR A 21 8.02 -10.28 24.38
CA THR A 21 9.22 -9.81 25.07
C THR A 21 8.85 -8.55 25.85
N LEU A 22 8.78 -8.67 27.16
CA LEU A 22 8.38 -7.60 28.07
C LEU A 22 9.64 -6.94 28.59
N ASP A 23 9.82 -5.65 28.31
CA ASP A 23 10.85 -4.82 28.96
C ASP A 23 10.35 -4.27 30.31
N GLU A 24 11.26 -3.78 31.15
CA GLU A 24 10.98 -3.24 32.48
C GLU A 24 9.85 -2.19 32.50
N ASN A 25 9.76 -1.39 31.44
CA ASN A 25 8.78 -0.31 31.31
C ASN A 25 7.54 -0.71 30.51
N TRP A 26 7.43 -1.99 30.13
CA TRP A 26 6.34 -2.51 29.31
C TRP A 26 6.13 -1.76 27.99
N THR A 27 7.18 -1.16 27.42
CA THR A 27 7.11 -0.35 26.17
C THR A 27 7.04 -1.20 24.90
N PHE A 28 7.34 -2.50 25.02
CA PHE A 28 7.40 -3.50 23.96
C PHE A 28 8.40 -3.16 22.83
N GLY A 29 9.35 -2.25 23.07
CA GLY A 29 10.33 -1.84 22.05
C GLY A 29 11.16 -3.04 21.57
N THR A 30 11.72 -3.81 22.50
CA THR A 30 12.49 -5.04 22.22
C THR A 30 11.63 -6.10 21.52
N HIS A 31 10.33 -6.17 21.86
CA HIS A 31 9.41 -7.07 21.16
C HIS A 31 9.30 -6.71 19.68
N PHE A 32 9.05 -5.45 19.34
CA PHE A 32 8.92 -4.98 17.96
C PHE A 32 10.21 -5.14 17.15
N GLN A 33 11.36 -4.83 17.75
CA GLN A 33 12.68 -5.07 17.15
C GLN A 33 12.89 -6.54 16.77
N SER A 34 12.27 -7.48 17.50
CA SER A 34 12.39 -8.91 17.23
C SER A 34 11.33 -9.46 16.26
N VAL A 35 10.09 -8.96 16.32
CA VAL A 35 8.95 -9.52 15.56
C VAL A 35 8.82 -8.92 14.17
N VAL A 36 9.11 -7.62 13.99
CA VAL A 36 9.01 -6.94 12.70
C VAL A 36 9.96 -7.57 11.66
N PRO A 37 11.24 -7.88 11.96
CA PRO A 37 12.11 -8.56 11.01
C PRO A 37 11.61 -9.95 10.59
N LYS A 38 10.98 -10.70 11.51
CA LYS A 38 10.39 -12.02 11.21
C LYS A 38 9.21 -11.87 10.24
N ALA A 39 8.33 -10.92 10.50
CA ALA A 39 7.20 -10.62 9.62
C ALA A 39 7.68 -10.13 8.24
N VAL A 40 8.72 -9.30 8.20
CA VAL A 40 9.38 -8.87 6.95
C VAL A 40 9.92 -10.06 6.16
N LYS A 41 10.61 -11.01 6.82
CA LYS A 41 11.13 -12.21 6.16
C LYS A 41 10.00 -13.02 5.52
N ALA A 42 8.90 -13.23 6.25
CA ALA A 42 7.71 -13.90 5.72
C ALA A 42 7.10 -13.14 4.53
N ALA A 43 6.98 -11.81 4.63
CA ALA A 43 6.48 -10.95 3.54
C ALA A 43 7.33 -11.07 2.26
N ILE A 44 8.66 -11.13 2.40
CA ILE A 44 9.59 -11.29 1.27
C ILE A 44 9.40 -12.65 0.61
N SER A 45 9.37 -13.72 1.40
CA SER A 45 9.18 -15.09 0.89
C SER A 45 7.88 -15.22 0.09
N LEU A 46 6.77 -14.68 0.60
CA LEU A 46 5.49 -14.69 -0.13
C LEU A 46 5.47 -13.70 -1.30
N GLY A 47 6.28 -12.64 -1.25
CA GLY A 47 6.39 -11.64 -2.30
C GLY A 47 6.82 -12.20 -3.66
N HIS A 48 7.59 -13.29 -3.68
CA HIS A 48 7.98 -13.99 -4.91
C HIS A 48 6.80 -14.64 -5.64
N LEU A 49 5.74 -15.02 -4.90
CA LEU A 49 4.52 -15.58 -5.46
C LEU A 49 3.56 -14.50 -5.97
N MET A 50 3.91 -13.21 -5.82
CA MET A 50 3.01 -12.09 -6.08
C MET A 50 3.59 -11.06 -7.06
N PRO A 51 4.03 -11.46 -8.28
CA PRO A 51 4.47 -10.50 -9.29
C PRO A 51 3.32 -9.54 -9.67
N ASN A 52 3.62 -8.29 -10.02
CA ASN A 52 2.58 -7.30 -10.31
C ASN A 52 1.73 -7.66 -11.53
N ILE A 53 2.33 -8.32 -12.52
CA ILE A 53 1.70 -8.81 -13.76
C ILE A 53 1.75 -10.34 -13.74
N GLY A 54 0.65 -11.01 -14.11
CA GLY A 54 0.56 -12.47 -14.17
C GLY A 54 0.58 -13.19 -12.81
N GLY A 55 0.52 -12.44 -11.70
CA GLY A 55 0.46 -13.02 -10.36
C GLY A 55 -0.97 -13.29 -9.87
N PRO A 56 -1.13 -13.76 -8.62
CA PRO A 56 -2.41 -14.09 -8.02
C PRO A 56 -3.40 -12.92 -8.00
N VAL A 57 -4.69 -13.25 -7.98
CA VAL A 57 -5.78 -12.30 -7.79
C VAL A 57 -5.73 -11.65 -6.40
N TRP A 58 -6.42 -10.52 -6.25
CA TRP A 58 -6.39 -9.72 -5.02
C TRP A 58 -6.78 -10.52 -3.76
N LYS A 59 -7.81 -11.37 -3.81
CA LYS A 59 -8.26 -12.18 -2.65
C LYS A 59 -7.13 -13.07 -2.10
N ALA A 60 -6.38 -13.72 -2.99
CA ALA A 60 -5.22 -14.52 -2.60
C ALA A 60 -4.09 -13.66 -2.02
N ARG A 61 -3.80 -12.50 -2.61
CA ARG A 61 -2.79 -11.56 -2.07
C ARG A 61 -3.16 -11.06 -0.68
N LYS A 62 -4.44 -10.70 -0.49
CA LYS A 62 -4.96 -10.26 0.81
C LYS A 62 -4.88 -11.37 1.84
N LEU A 63 -5.22 -12.61 1.48
CA LEU A 63 -5.05 -13.77 2.36
C LEU A 63 -3.59 -13.94 2.83
N TYR A 64 -2.62 -13.83 1.92
CA TYR A 64 -1.20 -13.87 2.29
C TYR A 64 -0.82 -12.69 3.20
N ALA A 65 -1.32 -11.49 2.89
CA ALA A 65 -1.06 -10.32 3.71
C ALA A 65 -1.64 -10.46 5.12
N THR A 66 -2.87 -10.96 5.29
CA THR A 66 -3.46 -11.17 6.62
C THR A 66 -2.71 -12.23 7.41
N ALA A 67 -2.25 -13.31 6.76
CA ALA A 67 -1.41 -14.32 7.40
C ALA A 67 -0.10 -13.72 7.93
N VAL A 68 0.58 -12.86 7.15
CA VAL A 68 1.82 -12.20 7.59
C VAL A 68 1.57 -11.13 8.65
N ARG A 69 0.47 -10.36 8.55
CA ARG A 69 0.08 -9.38 9.58
C ARG A 69 -0.16 -10.05 10.94
N SER A 70 -0.70 -11.27 10.95
CA SER A 70 -0.95 -12.02 12.18
C SER A 70 0.31 -12.28 13.02
N ILE A 71 1.49 -12.30 12.40
CA ILE A 71 2.79 -12.43 13.08
C ILE A 71 3.04 -11.26 14.03
N ILE A 72 2.76 -10.03 13.58
CA ILE A 72 2.93 -8.83 14.41
C ILE A 72 1.75 -8.68 15.37
N LEU A 73 0.53 -8.92 14.89
CA LEU A 73 -0.70 -8.79 15.69
C LEU A 73 -0.81 -9.82 16.83
N TYR A 74 0.10 -10.79 16.91
CA TYR A 74 0.19 -11.71 18.02
C TYR A 74 0.39 -10.95 19.34
N GLY A 75 -0.48 -11.24 20.31
CA GLY A 75 -0.49 -10.57 21.61
C GLY A 75 -0.96 -9.10 21.58
N ALA A 76 -1.58 -8.63 20.49
CA ALA A 76 -2.14 -7.27 20.39
C ALA A 76 -2.94 -6.82 21.62
N PRO A 77 -3.80 -7.65 22.25
CA PRO A 77 -4.51 -7.24 23.47
C PRO A 77 -3.62 -6.81 24.64
N VAL A 78 -2.34 -7.20 24.64
CA VAL A 78 -1.38 -6.89 25.70
C VAL A 78 -0.60 -5.60 25.42
N TRP A 79 -0.31 -5.29 24.14
CA TRP A 79 0.56 -4.18 23.76
C TRP A 79 -0.11 -3.06 22.95
N ALA A 80 -1.35 -3.23 22.47
CA ALA A 80 -2.00 -2.29 21.55
C ALA A 80 -2.05 -0.86 22.11
N ASP A 81 -2.40 -0.72 23.39
CA ASP A 81 -2.51 0.59 24.05
C ASP A 81 -1.15 1.26 24.26
N GLU A 82 -0.07 0.49 24.30
CA GLU A 82 1.27 1.05 24.48
C GLU A 82 1.91 1.49 23.16
N LEU A 83 1.56 0.84 22.06
CA LEU A 83 2.13 1.14 20.75
C LEU A 83 1.96 2.62 20.34
N GLN A 84 0.88 3.28 20.76
CA GLN A 84 0.63 4.69 20.46
C GLN A 84 1.68 5.64 21.09
N HIS A 85 2.33 5.22 22.18
CA HIS A 85 3.40 5.96 22.85
C HIS A 85 4.78 5.63 22.29
N ASN A 86 4.92 4.49 21.59
CA ASN A 86 6.18 4.04 21.00
C ASN A 86 6.31 4.43 19.51
N ARG A 87 6.75 5.67 19.26
CA ARG A 87 6.91 6.22 17.90
C ARG A 87 7.86 5.42 17.01
N LEU A 88 8.91 4.82 17.58
CA LEU A 88 9.89 4.02 16.84
C LEU A 88 9.28 2.72 16.34
N ALA A 89 8.59 1.98 17.23
CA ALA A 89 7.87 0.77 16.87
C ALA A 89 6.77 1.06 15.84
N LEU A 90 6.00 2.14 16.02
CA LEU A 90 4.97 2.54 15.06
C LEU A 90 5.57 2.82 13.67
N ALA A 91 6.71 3.51 13.60
CA ALA A 91 7.40 3.77 12.34
C ALA A 91 7.90 2.47 11.66
N GLU A 92 8.39 1.49 12.43
CA GLU A 92 8.78 0.18 11.93
C GLU A 92 7.60 -0.61 11.36
N ILE A 93 6.48 -0.63 12.09
CA ILE A 93 5.24 -1.25 11.63
C ILE A 93 4.78 -0.59 10.33
N ARG A 94 4.69 0.74 10.27
CA ARG A 94 4.27 1.45 9.05
C ARG A 94 5.18 1.16 7.84
N ARG A 95 6.49 0.97 8.06
CA ARG A 95 7.41 0.55 6.99
C ARG A 95 7.13 -0.87 6.51
N PHE A 96 6.83 -1.80 7.42
CA PHE A 96 6.43 -3.16 7.10
C PHE A 96 5.09 -3.20 6.36
N GLU A 97 4.09 -2.46 6.82
CA GLU A 97 2.76 -2.40 6.20
C GLU A 97 2.82 -1.95 4.75
N ARG A 98 3.61 -0.91 4.47
CA ARG A 98 3.84 -0.45 3.10
C ARG A 98 4.36 -1.56 2.19
N ARG A 99 5.26 -2.42 2.68
CA ARG A 99 5.80 -3.55 1.89
C ARG A 99 4.72 -4.56 1.54
N LEU A 100 3.79 -4.84 2.45
CA LEU A 100 2.65 -5.71 2.19
C LEU A 100 1.63 -5.05 1.25
N ALA A 101 1.19 -3.84 1.58
CA ALA A 101 0.16 -3.12 0.85
C ALA A 101 0.56 -2.89 -0.61
N VAL A 102 1.82 -2.52 -0.87
CA VAL A 102 2.36 -2.42 -2.24
C VAL A 102 2.22 -3.73 -3.02
N ARG A 103 2.39 -4.89 -2.38
CA ARG A 103 2.24 -6.20 -3.04
C ARG A 103 0.79 -6.57 -3.29
N VAL A 104 -0.09 -6.27 -2.34
CA VAL A 104 -1.53 -6.54 -2.46
C VAL A 104 -2.15 -5.70 -3.57
N ALA A 105 -1.86 -4.40 -3.59
CA ALA A 105 -2.40 -3.46 -4.58
C ALA A 105 -1.55 -3.35 -5.87
N ARG A 106 -0.47 -4.12 -6.02
CA ARG A 106 0.43 -4.10 -7.19
C ARG A 106 0.99 -2.70 -7.48
N LEU A 107 1.52 -2.04 -6.47
CA LEU A 107 1.97 -0.65 -6.58
C LEU A 107 3.47 -0.57 -6.87
N TYR A 108 3.92 0.64 -7.22
CA TYR A 108 5.34 0.96 -7.20
C TYR A 108 5.87 0.98 -5.76
N ARG A 109 7.10 0.52 -5.56
CA ARG A 109 7.76 0.49 -4.24
C ARG A 109 7.92 1.86 -3.57
N THR A 110 7.77 2.95 -4.33
CA THR A 110 7.85 4.34 -3.86
C THR A 110 6.51 4.89 -3.42
N THR A 111 5.40 4.16 -3.62
CA THR A 111 4.08 4.59 -3.15
C THR A 111 4.08 4.74 -1.63
N ALA A 112 3.45 5.82 -1.16
CA ALA A 112 3.37 6.14 0.25
C ALA A 112 2.54 5.12 1.03
N THR A 113 2.79 4.97 2.33
CA THR A 113 2.13 3.96 3.16
C THR A 113 0.62 4.11 3.13
N ASP A 114 0.08 5.30 3.43
CA ASP A 114 -1.37 5.50 3.53
C ASP A 114 -2.08 5.26 2.20
N ALA A 115 -1.55 5.80 1.11
CA ALA A 115 -2.04 5.53 -0.24
C ALA A 115 -2.00 4.03 -0.59
N ALA A 116 -0.92 3.33 -0.21
CA ALA A 116 -0.81 1.90 -0.45
C ALA A 116 -1.83 1.10 0.36
N CYS A 117 -2.02 1.42 1.64
CA CYS A 117 -2.99 0.80 2.53
C CYS A 117 -4.42 0.97 2.03
N ILE A 118 -4.79 2.19 1.60
CA ILE A 118 -6.11 2.48 1.00
C ILE A 118 -6.35 1.59 -0.22
N LEU A 119 -5.42 1.59 -1.18
CA LEU A 119 -5.58 0.81 -2.43
C LEU A 119 -5.52 -0.70 -2.21
N ALA A 120 -4.84 -1.16 -1.15
CA ALA A 120 -4.75 -2.57 -0.80
C ALA A 120 -5.96 -3.10 -0.05
N GLY A 121 -6.78 -2.22 0.55
CA GLY A 121 -7.83 -2.63 1.47
C GLY A 121 -7.27 -3.17 2.78
N LEU A 122 -6.15 -2.60 3.24
CA LEU A 122 -5.47 -3.00 4.47
C LEU A 122 -5.44 -1.80 5.43
N PRO A 123 -6.26 -1.80 6.51
CA PRO A 123 -6.21 -0.73 7.48
C PRO A 123 -4.85 -0.70 8.21
N PRO A 124 -4.45 0.47 8.77
CA PRO A 124 -3.26 0.55 9.60
C PRO A 124 -3.27 -0.46 10.75
N LEU A 125 -2.15 -1.13 10.97
CA LEU A 125 -2.01 -2.28 11.88
C LEU A 125 -2.25 -1.86 13.32
N HIS A 126 -1.90 -0.62 13.69
CA HIS A 126 -2.20 -0.11 15.02
C HIS A 126 -3.71 0.00 15.28
N LEU A 127 -4.51 0.35 14.27
CA LEU A 127 -5.98 0.35 14.39
C LEU A 127 -6.53 -1.09 14.49
N GLU A 128 -5.99 -2.03 13.70
CA GLU A 128 -6.32 -3.45 13.83
C GLU A 128 -5.95 -3.99 15.23
N ALA A 129 -4.81 -3.61 15.78
CA ALA A 129 -4.36 -4.04 17.09
C ALA A 129 -5.30 -3.57 18.20
N VAL A 130 -5.71 -2.30 18.17
CA VAL A 130 -6.71 -1.74 19.11
C VAL A 130 -8.04 -2.48 18.99
N SER A 131 -8.48 -2.78 17.76
CA SER A 131 -9.70 -3.58 17.55
C SER A 131 -9.57 -4.99 18.13
N LEU A 132 -8.44 -5.68 17.90
CA LEU A 132 -8.19 -7.00 18.48
C LEU A 132 -8.21 -6.97 20.01
N ALA A 133 -7.64 -5.93 20.63
CA ALA A 133 -7.68 -5.73 22.08
C ALA A 133 -9.12 -5.58 22.59
N ARG A 134 -9.93 -4.73 21.93
CA ARG A 134 -11.35 -4.54 22.28
C ARG A 134 -12.16 -5.83 22.16
N ARG A 135 -11.97 -6.59 21.08
CA ARG A 135 -12.65 -7.89 20.90
C ARG A 135 -12.24 -8.91 21.96
N TYR A 136 -10.96 -8.97 22.30
CA TYR A 136 -10.46 -9.84 23.36
C TYR A 136 -11.07 -9.47 24.72
N ASN A 137 -11.06 -8.19 25.07
CA ASN A 137 -11.64 -7.69 26.32
C ASN A 137 -13.16 -7.89 26.39
N PHE A 138 -13.86 -7.77 25.26
CA PHE A 138 -15.28 -8.13 25.19
C PHE A 138 -15.49 -9.61 25.48
N LYS A 139 -14.75 -10.50 24.81
CA LYS A 139 -14.82 -11.96 25.05
C LYS A 139 -14.54 -12.30 26.51
N LYS A 140 -13.50 -11.71 27.10
CA LYS A 140 -13.15 -11.93 28.52
C LYS A 140 -14.24 -11.46 29.48
N ARG A 141 -14.91 -10.35 29.21
CA ARG A 141 -16.05 -9.90 30.02
C ARG A 141 -17.23 -10.88 29.97
N ILE A 142 -17.53 -11.43 28.80
CA ILE A 142 -18.58 -12.45 28.63
C ILE A 142 -18.22 -13.74 29.38
N GLU A 143 -16.97 -14.20 29.27
CA GLU A 143 -16.45 -15.36 30.01
C GLU A 143 -16.54 -15.16 31.53
N ASN A 144 -16.12 -14.00 32.03
CA ASN A 144 -16.17 -13.67 33.46
C ASN A 144 -17.60 -13.55 34.00
N GLN A 145 -18.59 -13.32 33.12
CA GLN A 145 -20.01 -13.34 33.46
C GLN A 145 -20.63 -14.73 33.31
N HIS A 146 -19.82 -15.78 33.06
CA HIS A 146 -20.27 -17.14 32.80
C HIS A 146 -21.29 -17.25 31.65
N ARG A 147 -21.20 -16.34 30.66
CA ARG A 147 -22.06 -16.32 29.47
C ARG A 147 -21.34 -16.95 28.28
N VAL A 148 -22.13 -17.48 27.34
CA VAL A 148 -21.60 -18.05 26.09
C VAL A 148 -21.58 -16.97 25.00
N LEU A 149 -20.43 -16.83 24.33
CA LEU A 149 -20.31 -15.98 23.15
C LEU A 149 -20.82 -16.75 21.93
N THR A 150 -22.01 -16.40 21.43
CA THR A 150 -22.57 -17.05 20.24
C THR A 150 -21.83 -16.62 18.96
N ASN A 151 -22.04 -17.38 17.88
CA ASN A 151 -21.50 -17.04 16.57
C ASN A 151 -22.08 -15.74 16.04
N GLU A 152 -23.37 -15.49 16.24
CA GLU A 152 -24.06 -14.26 15.82
C GLU A 152 -23.45 -13.04 16.50
N ILE A 153 -23.26 -13.09 17.83
CA ILE A 153 -22.62 -12.01 18.58
C ILE A 153 -21.18 -11.80 18.09
N SER A 154 -20.44 -12.88 17.83
CA SER A 154 -19.07 -12.82 17.33
C SER A 154 -18.97 -12.18 15.93
N VAL A 155 -19.93 -12.47 15.04
CA VAL A 155 -20.03 -11.87 13.70
C VAL A 155 -20.38 -10.39 13.83
N GLN A 156 -21.37 -10.05 14.63
CA GLN A 156 -21.81 -8.68 14.84
C GLN A 156 -20.69 -7.82 15.46
N LEU A 157 -19.99 -8.32 16.47
CA LEU A 157 -18.83 -7.66 17.07
C LEU A 157 -17.74 -7.38 16.04
N ARG A 158 -17.43 -8.34 15.14
CA ARG A 158 -16.45 -8.11 14.05
C ARG A 158 -16.92 -7.01 13.11
N LYS A 159 -18.21 -6.98 12.76
CA LYS A 159 -18.79 -5.96 11.88
C LYS A 159 -18.68 -4.56 12.50
N GLU A 160 -19.07 -4.42 13.77
CA GLU A 160 -18.99 -3.15 14.52
C GLU A 160 -17.55 -2.66 14.66
N GLU A 161 -16.63 -3.57 14.99
CA GLU A 161 -15.22 -3.24 15.11
C GLU A 161 -14.58 -2.86 13.77
N ASN A 162 -14.96 -3.53 12.68
CA ASN A 162 -14.52 -3.12 11.34
C ASN A 162 -15.04 -1.72 10.98
N GLN A 163 -16.29 -1.39 11.31
CA GLN A 163 -16.83 -0.04 11.12
C GLN A 163 -16.06 1.01 11.94
N ARG A 164 -15.68 0.68 13.19
CA ARG A 164 -14.84 1.56 14.03
C ARG A 164 -13.47 1.78 13.42
N ILE A 165 -12.81 0.72 12.94
CA ILE A 165 -11.52 0.84 12.24
C ILE A 165 -11.63 1.80 11.06
N LEU A 166 -12.67 1.68 10.23
CA LEU A 166 -12.84 2.56 9.07
C LEU A 166 -13.11 4.01 9.48
N ALA A 167 -13.90 4.23 10.52
CA ALA A 167 -14.15 5.57 11.05
C ALA A 167 -12.88 6.22 11.61
N ASP A 168 -12.09 5.47 12.40
CA ASP A 168 -10.85 5.97 12.98
C ASP A 168 -9.76 6.16 11.90
N TRP A 169 -9.69 5.27 10.91
CA TRP A 169 -8.80 5.41 9.76
C TRP A 169 -9.16 6.67 8.95
N LYS A 170 -10.44 6.91 8.66
CA LYS A 170 -10.89 8.14 8.00
C LYS A 170 -10.44 9.38 8.79
N LYS A 171 -10.63 9.41 10.12
CA LYS A 171 -10.15 10.53 10.97
C LYS A 171 -8.63 10.73 10.87
N GLU A 172 -7.84 9.66 10.82
CA GLU A 172 -6.39 9.77 10.64
C GLU A 172 -6.02 10.37 9.28
N LEU A 173 -6.69 9.95 8.20
CA LEU A 173 -6.47 10.49 6.87
C LEU A 173 -6.79 11.99 6.79
N TYR A 174 -7.82 12.45 7.51
CA TYR A 174 -8.16 13.87 7.60
C TYR A 174 -7.10 14.73 8.30
N LYS A 175 -6.20 14.14 9.10
CA LYS A 175 -5.07 14.86 9.72
C LYS A 175 -3.90 15.05 8.75
N LEU A 176 -3.90 14.37 7.61
CA LEU A 176 -2.84 14.43 6.60
C LEU A 176 -3.13 15.55 5.58
N THR A 177 -3.19 16.81 6.04
CA THR A 177 -3.66 17.95 5.22
C THR A 177 -2.58 18.65 4.38
N ASN A 178 -1.29 18.44 4.65
CA ASN A 178 -0.19 19.06 3.90
C ASN A 178 0.47 18.08 2.93
N ILE A 179 1.01 18.61 1.81
CA ILE A 179 1.68 17.97 0.64
C ILE A 179 2.40 16.66 1.01
N SER A 180 1.62 15.61 1.23
CA SER A 180 2.10 14.32 1.69
C SER A 180 2.33 13.45 0.46
N SER A 181 3.33 12.59 0.56
CA SER A 181 3.47 11.51 -0.42
C SER A 181 2.15 10.72 -0.43
N GLY A 182 1.53 10.56 -1.61
CA GLY A 182 0.24 9.87 -1.73
C GLY A 182 -1.01 10.76 -1.61
N HIS A 183 -0.87 12.08 -1.47
CA HIS A 183 -1.98 13.05 -1.40
C HIS A 183 -3.07 12.82 -2.46
N ARG A 184 -2.66 12.53 -3.71
CA ARG A 184 -3.57 12.19 -4.83
C ARG A 184 -4.59 11.11 -4.47
N VAL A 185 -4.11 10.00 -3.90
CA VAL A 185 -4.96 8.85 -3.54
C VAL A 185 -5.83 9.17 -2.34
N ILE A 186 -5.25 9.83 -1.34
CA ILE A 186 -5.95 10.21 -0.11
C ILE A 186 -7.13 11.13 -0.44
N MET A 187 -6.92 12.17 -1.25
CA MET A 187 -7.98 13.08 -1.65
C MET A 187 -9.06 12.40 -2.48
N ALA A 188 -8.69 11.45 -3.33
CA ALA A 188 -9.66 10.72 -4.15
C ALA A 188 -10.53 9.75 -3.34
N LEU A 189 -9.99 9.11 -2.31
CA LEU A 189 -10.62 7.94 -1.66
C LEU A 189 -10.94 8.09 -0.17
N ARG A 190 -10.43 9.10 0.54
CA ARG A 190 -10.67 9.23 2.00
C ARG A 190 -12.16 9.30 2.34
N ASP A 191 -12.95 9.92 1.47
CA ASP A 191 -14.38 10.13 1.69
C ASP A 191 -15.22 8.94 1.26
N LEU A 192 -14.67 8.15 0.34
CA LEU A 192 -15.23 6.92 -0.23
C LEU A 192 -14.67 5.65 0.46
N LEU A 193 -14.01 5.81 1.61
CA LEU A 193 -13.20 4.73 2.18
C LEU A 193 -14.03 3.47 2.50
N PRO A 194 -15.19 3.54 3.17
CA PRO A 194 -16.03 2.37 3.41
C PRO A 194 -16.52 1.67 2.14
N GLU A 195 -17.00 2.44 1.17
CA GLU A 195 -17.51 1.97 -0.10
C GLU A 195 -16.40 1.32 -0.92
N TRP A 196 -15.21 1.94 -0.92
CA TRP A 196 -14.01 1.39 -1.54
C TRP A 196 -13.56 0.08 -0.91
N GLN A 197 -13.67 -0.08 0.41
CA GLN A 197 -13.40 -1.39 1.03
C GLN A 197 -14.39 -2.46 0.58
N ALA A 198 -15.68 -2.12 0.51
CA ALA A 198 -16.71 -3.05 0.03
C ALA A 198 -16.44 -3.48 -1.42
N GLU A 199 -16.13 -2.51 -2.29
CA GLU A 199 -15.75 -2.73 -3.69
C GLU A 199 -14.56 -3.68 -3.83
N LEU A 200 -13.53 -3.52 -3.00
CA LEU A 200 -12.38 -4.41 -2.97
C LEU A 200 -12.76 -5.84 -2.54
N GLU A 201 -13.59 -6.00 -1.51
CA GLU A 201 -14.01 -7.32 -1.05
C GLU A 201 -14.85 -8.07 -2.09
N GLU A 202 -15.74 -7.34 -2.76
CA GLU A 202 -16.63 -7.90 -3.77
C GLU A 202 -15.86 -8.24 -5.06
N HIS A 203 -15.18 -7.25 -5.63
CA HIS A 203 -14.65 -7.32 -6.99
C HIS A 203 -13.11 -7.35 -7.07
N GLY A 204 -12.41 -7.15 -5.96
CA GLY A 204 -10.96 -7.15 -5.90
C GLY A 204 -10.31 -5.84 -6.36
N ALA A 205 -8.99 -5.74 -6.13
CA ALA A 205 -8.22 -4.55 -6.51
C ALA A 205 -8.10 -4.34 -8.02
N LEU A 206 -7.94 -3.07 -8.37
CA LEU A 206 -7.61 -2.60 -9.71
C LEU A 206 -6.23 -3.10 -10.16
N ASP A 207 -6.07 -3.29 -11.46
CA ASP A 207 -4.85 -3.84 -12.04
C ASP A 207 -3.62 -2.93 -11.89
N TYR A 208 -2.46 -3.48 -12.25
CA TYR A 208 -1.16 -2.79 -12.14
C TYR A 208 -1.12 -1.45 -12.90
N ARG A 209 -1.72 -1.36 -14.09
CA ARG A 209 -1.66 -0.16 -14.95
C ARG A 209 -2.64 0.90 -14.45
N THR A 210 -3.84 0.48 -14.06
CA THR A 210 -4.82 1.34 -13.39
C THR A 210 -4.25 1.94 -12.12
N ALA A 211 -3.53 1.15 -11.32
CA ALA A 211 -2.85 1.65 -10.13
C ALA A 211 -1.77 2.71 -10.43
N GLN A 212 -1.13 2.69 -11.62
CA GLN A 212 -0.18 3.74 -12.01
C GLN A 212 -0.87 5.09 -12.16
N ILE A 213 -2.01 5.13 -12.86
CA ILE A 213 -2.80 6.34 -13.07
C ILE A 213 -3.33 6.88 -11.73
N ILE A 214 -3.85 6.01 -10.87
CA ILE A 214 -4.38 6.40 -9.56
C ILE A 214 -3.29 6.97 -8.65
N THR A 215 -2.10 6.37 -8.64
CA THR A 215 -1.01 6.80 -7.75
C THR A 215 -0.15 7.93 -8.34
N GLY A 216 -0.17 8.11 -9.65
CA GLY A 216 0.81 8.95 -10.36
C GLY A 216 2.23 8.35 -10.38
N HIS A 217 2.38 7.07 -10.01
CA HIS A 217 3.64 6.35 -10.06
C HIS A 217 3.64 5.37 -11.23
N GLY A 218 4.48 5.63 -12.23
CA GLY A 218 4.40 4.89 -13.47
C GLY A 218 5.35 5.39 -14.55
N VAL A 219 5.03 5.08 -15.79
CA VAL A 219 5.74 5.56 -16.99
C VAL A 219 5.33 6.99 -17.38
N PHE A 220 5.28 7.88 -16.40
CA PHE A 220 5.03 9.31 -16.58
C PHE A 220 6.36 10.07 -16.55
N GLY A 221 6.58 10.98 -17.49
CA GLY A 221 7.81 11.80 -17.56
C GLY A 221 8.14 12.49 -16.23
N ASP A 222 7.17 13.12 -15.57
CA ASP A 222 7.35 13.77 -14.25
C ASP A 222 7.87 12.80 -13.20
N PHE A 223 7.25 11.61 -13.11
CA PHE A 223 7.66 10.59 -12.16
C PHE A 223 9.05 10.03 -12.48
N LEU A 224 9.30 9.67 -13.75
CA LEU A 224 10.56 9.10 -14.20
C LEU A 224 11.73 10.08 -14.03
N HIS A 225 11.50 11.37 -14.26
CA HIS A 225 12.47 12.42 -13.99
C HIS A 225 12.78 12.55 -12.51
N ARG A 226 11.73 12.61 -11.66
CA ARG A 226 11.87 12.71 -10.20
C ARG A 226 12.70 11.57 -9.60
N ILE A 227 12.60 10.36 -10.15
CA ILE A 227 13.39 9.20 -9.69
C ILE A 227 14.72 9.02 -10.45
N GLY A 228 15.14 10.00 -11.26
CA GLY A 228 16.42 10.00 -11.97
C GLY A 228 16.52 9.00 -13.13
N LYS A 229 15.39 8.47 -13.63
CA LYS A 229 15.36 7.55 -14.77
C LYS A 229 15.30 8.26 -16.13
N GLU A 230 14.82 9.51 -16.16
CA GLU A 230 14.80 10.35 -17.37
C GLU A 230 15.34 11.76 -17.08
N GLY A 231 15.87 12.41 -18.12
CA GLY A 231 16.45 13.75 -18.02
C GLY A 231 15.45 14.89 -18.12
N SER A 232 14.16 14.61 -18.34
CA SER A 232 13.11 15.62 -18.52
C SER A 232 11.77 15.08 -18.02
N ALA A 233 10.91 15.97 -17.52
CA ALA A 233 9.56 15.67 -17.07
C ALA A 233 8.51 15.65 -18.19
N LYS A 234 8.91 15.91 -19.45
CA LYS A 234 7.99 16.11 -20.58
C LYS A 234 7.17 14.87 -20.93
N CYS A 235 6.04 15.09 -21.61
CA CYS A 235 5.29 14.04 -22.26
C CYS A 235 5.92 13.69 -23.60
N TRP A 236 6.32 12.43 -23.75
CA TRP A 236 6.89 11.94 -25.01
C TRP A 236 5.85 11.73 -26.10
N GLU A 237 4.56 11.69 -25.73
CA GLU A 237 3.48 11.36 -26.66
C GLU A 237 2.85 12.59 -27.29
N CYS A 238 2.74 13.70 -26.54
CA CYS A 238 2.16 14.96 -27.03
C CYS A 238 3.12 16.17 -26.97
N GLY A 239 4.30 16.01 -26.36
CA GLY A 239 5.30 17.09 -26.25
C GLY A 239 5.10 18.09 -25.11
N ALA A 240 4.05 17.95 -24.29
CA ALA A 240 3.82 18.82 -23.12
C ALA A 240 5.02 18.84 -22.17
N SER A 241 5.28 19.98 -21.51
CA SER A 241 6.47 20.18 -20.66
C SER A 241 6.48 19.31 -19.39
N LYS A 242 5.31 18.84 -18.95
CA LYS A 242 5.14 18.00 -17.76
C LYS A 242 4.14 16.87 -18.01
N ASP A 243 4.58 15.64 -17.82
CA ASP A 243 3.78 14.42 -17.97
C ASP A 243 3.53 13.79 -16.61
N GLY A 244 2.37 14.09 -16.03
CA GLY A 244 1.84 13.42 -14.86
C GLY A 244 0.64 12.53 -15.19
N ALA A 245 0.12 11.84 -14.18
CA ALA A 245 -1.12 11.07 -14.35
C ALA A 245 -2.31 11.96 -14.71
N ASP A 246 -2.44 13.16 -14.13
CA ASP A 246 -3.51 14.11 -14.51
C ASP A 246 -3.40 14.54 -15.97
N HIS A 247 -2.19 14.89 -16.41
CA HIS A 247 -1.95 15.19 -17.82
C HIS A 247 -2.40 14.03 -18.72
N THR A 248 -1.98 12.80 -18.41
CA THR A 248 -2.37 11.61 -19.18
C THR A 248 -3.89 11.38 -19.16
N LEU A 249 -4.52 11.57 -18.00
CA LEU A 249 -5.92 11.25 -17.74
C LEU A 249 -6.90 12.35 -18.19
N TYR A 250 -6.47 13.60 -18.37
CA TYR A 250 -7.37 14.72 -18.67
C TYR A 250 -6.94 15.57 -19.88
N GLU A 251 -5.64 15.70 -20.16
CA GLU A 251 -5.14 16.76 -21.04
C GLU A 251 -4.43 16.25 -22.30
N CYS A 252 -3.81 15.06 -22.22
CA CYS A 252 -2.87 14.59 -23.24
C CYS A 252 -3.59 14.38 -24.58
N SER A 253 -3.29 15.20 -25.59
CA SER A 253 -3.93 15.15 -26.91
C SER A 253 -3.70 13.83 -27.64
N ALA A 254 -2.61 13.12 -27.34
CA ALA A 254 -2.32 11.80 -27.91
C ALA A 254 -3.30 10.71 -27.43
N PHE A 255 -4.06 10.95 -26.37
CA PHE A 255 -4.99 9.98 -25.77
C PHE A 255 -6.45 10.44 -25.74
N THR A 256 -6.83 11.40 -26.60
CA THR A 256 -8.20 11.91 -26.67
C THR A 256 -9.19 10.79 -26.98
N THR A 257 -8.97 10.01 -28.04
CA THR A 257 -9.87 8.93 -28.45
C THR A 257 -10.09 7.88 -27.36
N GLN A 258 -9.02 7.52 -26.64
CA GLN A 258 -9.12 6.56 -25.53
C GLN A 258 -9.93 7.12 -24.35
N ARG A 259 -9.92 8.44 -24.14
CA ARG A 259 -10.68 9.10 -23.07
C ARG A 259 -12.16 9.33 -23.42
N ASP A 260 -12.53 9.37 -24.69
CA ASP A 260 -13.86 9.81 -25.13
C ASP A 260 -15.00 9.06 -24.41
N LEU A 261 -14.94 7.72 -24.36
CA LEU A 261 -15.97 6.92 -23.68
C LEU A 261 -16.00 7.17 -22.16
N LEU A 262 -14.83 7.35 -21.54
CA LEU A 262 -14.74 7.67 -20.11
C LEU A 262 -15.37 9.04 -19.80
N ILE A 263 -15.14 10.03 -20.65
CA ILE A 263 -15.72 11.37 -20.52
C ILE A 263 -17.23 11.34 -20.77
N GLN A 264 -17.70 10.53 -21.72
CA GLN A 264 -19.14 10.36 -21.98
C GLN A 264 -19.88 9.78 -20.76
N LEU A 265 -19.28 8.82 -20.06
CA LEU A 265 -19.90 8.19 -18.88
C LEU A 265 -19.87 9.09 -17.63
N ILE A 266 -18.80 9.85 -17.42
CA ILE A 266 -18.58 10.61 -16.17
C ILE A 266 -18.97 12.09 -16.30
N GLY A 267 -19.01 12.61 -17.52
CA GLY A 267 -19.21 14.02 -17.83
C GLY A 267 -17.89 14.80 -17.97
N PRO A 268 -17.97 16.12 -18.26
CA PRO A 268 -16.82 16.92 -18.68
C PRO A 268 -15.85 17.31 -17.56
N HIS A 269 -16.29 17.33 -16.29
CA HIS A 269 -15.48 17.72 -15.14
C HIS A 269 -14.89 16.50 -14.43
N VAL A 270 -14.08 15.74 -15.17
CA VAL A 270 -13.45 14.52 -14.65
C VAL A 270 -12.27 14.91 -13.75
N ASN A 271 -12.26 14.39 -12.53
CA ASN A 271 -11.09 14.34 -11.67
C ASN A 271 -11.01 12.95 -11.03
N LEU A 272 -9.92 12.67 -10.29
CA LEU A 272 -9.72 11.31 -9.80
C LEU A 272 -10.81 10.91 -8.79
N HIS A 273 -11.26 11.85 -7.96
CA HIS A 273 -12.36 11.60 -7.02
C HIS A 273 -13.67 11.29 -7.74
N SER A 274 -14.05 12.05 -8.77
CA SER A 274 -15.29 11.76 -9.52
C SER A 274 -15.23 10.43 -10.26
N ILE A 275 -14.06 10.04 -10.80
CA ILE A 275 -13.86 8.68 -11.35
C ILE A 275 -14.03 7.62 -10.27
N MET A 276 -13.33 7.76 -9.13
CA MET A 276 -13.42 6.76 -8.06
C MET A 276 -14.84 6.66 -7.51
N SER A 277 -15.57 7.77 -7.39
CA SER A 277 -16.98 7.77 -7.00
C SER A 277 -17.85 7.05 -8.03
N ALA A 278 -17.66 7.33 -9.32
CA ALA A 278 -18.44 6.71 -10.39
C ALA A 278 -18.18 5.20 -10.52
N ILE A 279 -16.94 4.75 -10.27
CA ILE A 279 -16.56 3.33 -10.20
C ILE A 279 -17.39 2.58 -9.15
N LEU A 280 -17.67 3.23 -8.01
CA LEU A 280 -18.41 2.62 -6.90
C LEU A 280 -19.92 2.55 -7.16
N THR A 281 -20.42 3.30 -8.13
CA THR A 281 -21.86 3.36 -8.45
C THR A 281 -22.21 2.63 -9.74
N ASP A 282 -21.27 2.53 -10.68
CA ASP A 282 -21.49 1.97 -12.00
C ASP A 282 -20.31 1.06 -12.44
N PRO A 283 -20.52 -0.27 -12.49
CA PRO A 283 -19.51 -1.23 -12.96
C PRO A 283 -19.01 -0.98 -14.39
N SER A 284 -19.82 -0.33 -15.25
CA SER A 284 -19.43 0.02 -16.62
C SER A 284 -18.31 1.07 -16.64
N VAL A 285 -18.34 2.01 -15.69
CA VAL A 285 -17.29 3.02 -15.51
C VAL A 285 -15.99 2.35 -15.09
N LYS A 286 -16.05 1.38 -14.17
CA LYS A 286 -14.88 0.60 -13.76
C LYS A 286 -14.22 -0.12 -14.93
N SER A 287 -15.03 -0.84 -15.73
CA SER A 287 -14.54 -1.56 -16.90
C SER A 287 -13.88 -0.60 -17.90
N THR A 288 -14.57 0.50 -18.24
CA THR A 288 -14.09 1.52 -19.17
C THR A 288 -12.79 2.17 -18.69
N PHE A 289 -12.73 2.54 -17.41
CA PHE A 289 -11.53 3.14 -16.81
C PHE A 289 -10.33 2.18 -16.80
N CYS A 290 -10.56 0.89 -16.50
CA CYS A 290 -9.52 -0.12 -16.55
C CYS A 290 -9.01 -0.30 -18.00
N THR A 291 -9.91 -0.40 -18.99
CA THR A 291 -9.53 -0.50 -20.40
C THR A 291 -8.71 0.70 -20.85
N PHE A 292 -9.16 1.92 -20.55
CA PHE A 292 -8.40 3.15 -20.79
C PHE A 292 -6.98 3.08 -20.20
N CYS A 293 -6.88 2.74 -18.91
CA CYS A 293 -5.60 2.64 -18.23
C CYS A 293 -4.70 1.57 -18.85
N GLN A 294 -5.26 0.43 -19.24
CA GLN A 294 -4.51 -0.66 -19.86
C GLN A 294 -3.92 -0.25 -21.20
N GLU A 295 -4.72 0.36 -22.08
CA GLU A 295 -4.28 0.78 -23.41
C GLU A 295 -3.21 1.88 -23.32
N VAL A 296 -3.51 2.96 -22.61
CA VAL A 296 -2.65 4.14 -22.53
C VAL A 296 -1.32 3.83 -21.85
N ILE A 297 -1.35 3.13 -20.72
CA ILE A 297 -0.11 2.77 -20.02
C ILE A 297 0.69 1.75 -20.80
N SER A 298 0.05 0.81 -21.53
CA SER A 298 0.80 -0.11 -22.41
C SER A 298 1.56 0.62 -23.52
N ILE A 299 0.94 1.63 -24.15
CA ILE A 299 1.59 2.47 -25.16
C ILE A 299 2.79 3.19 -24.55
N LYS A 300 2.60 3.87 -23.41
CA LYS A 300 3.68 4.59 -22.73
C LYS A 300 4.81 3.65 -22.27
N GLU A 301 4.48 2.45 -21.78
CA GLU A 301 5.47 1.43 -21.38
C GLU A 301 6.30 0.94 -22.57
N LYS A 302 5.65 0.70 -23.72
CA LYS A 302 6.34 0.31 -24.97
C LYS A 302 7.28 1.41 -25.44
N ASN A 303 6.79 2.64 -25.54
CA ASN A 303 7.57 3.78 -26.00
C ASN A 303 8.76 4.07 -25.07
N GLU A 304 8.55 3.98 -23.74
CA GLU A 304 9.63 4.11 -22.76
C GLU A 304 10.71 3.03 -22.92
N THR A 305 10.28 1.78 -23.14
CA THR A 305 11.20 0.65 -23.34
C THR A 305 12.06 0.86 -24.60
N GLU A 306 11.46 1.31 -25.69
CA GLU A 306 12.16 1.62 -26.94
C GLU A 306 13.18 2.74 -26.74
N ARG A 307 12.79 3.86 -26.11
CA ARG A 307 13.71 4.96 -25.78
C ARG A 307 14.90 4.50 -24.93
N ARG A 308 14.66 3.64 -23.93
CA ARG A 308 15.73 3.07 -23.10
C ARG A 308 16.70 2.21 -23.90
N ARG A 309 16.21 1.36 -24.80
CA ARG A 309 17.04 0.52 -25.69
C ARG A 309 17.92 1.39 -26.59
N GLU A 310 17.40 2.48 -27.13
CA GLU A 310 18.17 3.42 -27.94
C GLU A 310 19.30 4.10 -27.16
N ILE A 311 19.01 4.59 -25.94
CA ILE A 311 20.01 5.22 -25.07
C ILE A 311 21.13 4.24 -24.74
N LEU A 312 20.78 2.99 -24.39
CA LEU A 312 21.76 1.95 -24.13
C LEU A 312 22.63 1.70 -25.37
N THR A 313 22.00 1.49 -26.53
CA THR A 313 22.71 1.25 -27.81
C THR A 313 23.66 2.40 -28.17
N ARG A 314 23.24 3.66 -27.98
CA ARG A 314 24.09 4.85 -28.19
C ARG A 314 25.27 4.88 -27.22
N ARG A 315 25.07 4.52 -25.95
CA ARG A 315 26.16 4.41 -24.95
C ARG A 315 27.15 3.32 -25.33
N THR A 316 26.68 2.15 -25.78
CA THR A 316 27.56 1.06 -26.24
C THR A 316 28.36 1.46 -27.47
N ARG A 317 27.73 2.12 -28.45
CA ARG A 317 28.43 2.68 -29.63
C ARG A 317 29.47 3.73 -29.27
N ARG A 318 29.18 4.63 -28.31
CA ARG A 318 30.14 5.62 -27.80
C ARG A 318 31.32 4.96 -27.09
N ARG A 319 31.10 3.90 -26.30
CA ARG A 319 32.18 3.14 -25.64
C ARG A 319 33.07 2.36 -26.61
N ARG A 320 32.50 1.85 -27.72
CA ARG A 320 33.24 1.11 -28.75
C ARG A 320 33.98 2.01 -29.75
N ARG A 321 33.71 3.32 -29.75
CA ARG A 321 34.41 4.27 -30.61
C ARG A 321 35.84 4.44 -30.08
N PRO A 322 36.88 4.27 -30.91
CA PRO A 322 38.24 4.58 -30.51
C PRO A 322 38.30 6.03 -30.02
N PRO A 323 39.08 6.30 -28.95
CA PRO A 323 39.33 7.67 -28.51
C PRO A 323 39.90 8.50 -29.67
N ALA A 324 39.62 9.80 -29.68
CA ALA A 324 39.85 10.66 -30.85
C ALA A 324 41.30 10.63 -31.36
N HIS A 325 42.29 10.33 -30.49
CA HIS A 325 43.70 10.20 -30.85
C HIS A 325 44.06 8.90 -31.61
N LEU A 326 43.17 7.91 -31.66
CA LEU A 326 43.32 6.65 -32.41
C LEU A 326 42.53 6.65 -33.74
N ARG A 327 41.93 7.79 -34.12
CA ARG A 327 41.31 7.96 -35.44
C ARG A 327 42.31 8.72 -36.33
N ARG A 328 43.23 8.00 -36.94
CA ARG A 328 44.07 8.51 -38.03
C ARG A 328 43.57 7.92 -39.35
N ASP A 329 43.38 8.84 -40.29
CA ASP A 329 43.17 8.78 -41.75
C ASP A 329 42.29 7.65 -42.33
#